data_AF-A0A2H5DRC5-F1
#
_entry.id   AF-A0A2H5DRC5-F1
#
_cell.length_a   1.000
_cell.length_b   1.000
_cell.length_c   1.000
_cell.angle_alpha   90.00
_cell.angle_beta   90.00
_cell.angle_gamma   90.00
#
_symmetry.space_group_name_H-M   'P 1'
#
loop_
_entity.id
_entity.type
_entity.pdbx_description
1 polymer ?
#
loop_
_entity_poly.entity_id
_entity_poly.type
_entity_poly.pdbx_seq_one_letter_code
_entity_poly.pdbx_strand_id
1 'polypeptide(L)'
;MALSALSAVVLGACGGGSGGGADINLPPIIEGKVSYDFVPTSATTNDDGTSQGYLDYAKTTQLPVRHALVELVSANGGAILGTTSTDDSGAYSIAVQAGEQAYVRVTAQASEGPAGTPNYLIRVRDNTAPEYLAAPGTAPIYAMRGGVFTTASRFTIVNLNAGSGWTGASYGATRTAAPFAILDQTVTAAQKLHQAAPDVPLPALNVFWSVNNRPDSDTSSNDADDDSSGNGSNNNAGLIETSHYEGRGAGTGLYILGAENVDTDEYDSSVIVHEYGHYVEGSVSRSDSVGGQHGSGNVLDMRVAFGEGFGNAFSSIMRGTPAYTDTAGPKQGRISVYLQLDRVPSYEEHAWYNESAVGNFIYEASQAASIGFTPMYRALLTGEKTTPAETSIFSFATALRPGLSDAGKQELDRLLAAVDVQGGAQLDEWGSQTSFPGDPADANPAVYPVYVWLAPGQTVTACTTNQFGTDNKLGNRRHLRVTIPAAGGYFFLATLKPGDTGVNDYYFYPFVMGQPLASVGGLYDFPAAGDYAVDVASNADLDPTTPAGTEPRCIDVTM
;
A
#
# COMPACT_ATOMS: atom_id res chain seq x y z
N MET A 1 -2.61 5.15 -31.75
CA MET A 1 -2.04 4.18 -32.71
C MET A 1 -0.54 4.39 -32.74
N ALA A 2 0.18 3.72 -31.84
CA ALA A 2 1.64 3.79 -31.78
C ALA A 2 2.19 2.50 -32.39
N LEU A 3 2.97 2.68 -33.45
CA LEU A 3 3.67 1.63 -34.19
C LEU A 3 4.75 0.99 -33.29
N SER A 4 4.66 -0.31 -33.11
CA SER A 4 5.73 -1.14 -32.53
C SER A 4 6.99 -1.05 -33.38
N ALA A 5 8.10 -0.60 -32.78
CA ALA A 5 9.42 -0.60 -33.41
C ALA A 5 10.01 -2.02 -33.37
N LEU A 6 9.95 -2.70 -34.51
CA LEU A 6 10.68 -3.94 -34.77
C LEU A 6 12.15 -3.58 -35.04
N SER A 7 13.05 -3.84 -34.08
CA SER A 7 14.49 -3.72 -34.32
C SER A 7 14.96 -4.83 -35.25
N ALA A 8 14.91 -4.57 -36.56
CA ALA A 8 15.53 -5.39 -37.58
C ALA A 8 17.02 -5.04 -37.67
N VAL A 9 17.89 -6.00 -37.33
CA VAL A 9 19.32 -5.91 -37.61
C VAL A 9 19.51 -6.00 -39.13
N VAL A 10 19.89 -4.87 -39.74
CA VAL A 10 20.25 -4.80 -41.16
C VAL A 10 21.73 -5.17 -41.31
N LEU A 11 22.00 -6.38 -41.82
CA LEU A 11 23.31 -6.74 -42.37
C LEU A 11 23.32 -6.42 -43.87
N GLY A 12 24.19 -5.48 -44.26
CA GLY A 12 24.38 -5.08 -45.65
C GLY A 12 24.97 -6.21 -46.49
N ALA A 13 24.31 -6.53 -47.60
CA ALA A 13 24.81 -7.46 -48.61
C ALA A 13 25.39 -6.69 -49.81
N CYS A 14 26.70 -6.89 -50.03
CA CYS A 14 27.35 -6.72 -51.33
C CYS A 14 27.78 -8.10 -51.83
N GLY A 15 27.51 -8.39 -53.10
CA GLY A 15 28.23 -9.40 -53.87
C GLY A 15 27.50 -10.73 -54.05
N GLY A 16 27.09 -11.01 -55.29
CA GLY A 16 26.49 -12.28 -55.69
C GLY A 16 27.48 -13.45 -55.71
N GLY A 17 26.94 -14.64 -55.46
CA GLY A 17 27.64 -15.91 -55.55
C GLY A 17 26.66 -17.07 -55.34
N SER A 18 26.46 -17.87 -56.38
CA SER A 18 25.58 -19.04 -56.43
C SER A 18 26.11 -20.19 -55.57
N GLY A 19 25.20 -20.84 -54.81
CA GLY A 19 25.34 -22.24 -54.39
C GLY A 19 25.75 -22.47 -52.94
N GLY A 20 24.78 -22.90 -52.13
CA GLY A 20 24.98 -23.37 -50.76
C GLY A 20 23.94 -22.76 -49.82
N GLY A 21 22.83 -23.47 -49.59
CA GLY A 21 21.92 -23.11 -48.50
C GLY A 21 22.69 -23.22 -47.19
N ALA A 22 23.13 -22.09 -46.65
CA ALA A 22 23.69 -22.02 -45.32
C ALA A 22 22.56 -22.35 -44.35
N ASP A 23 22.60 -23.54 -43.76
CA ASP A 23 21.89 -23.84 -42.53
C ASP A 23 22.34 -22.78 -41.52
N ILE A 24 21.51 -21.77 -41.29
CA ILE A 24 21.66 -20.85 -40.17
C ILE A 24 21.53 -21.71 -38.91
N ASN A 25 22.68 -22.11 -38.36
CA ASN A 25 22.80 -22.91 -37.14
C ASN A 25 22.42 -22.02 -35.94
N LEU A 26 21.13 -21.68 -35.84
CA LEU A 26 20.58 -21.00 -34.69
C LEU A 26 20.66 -21.96 -33.49
N PRO A 27 21.03 -21.48 -32.30
CA PRO A 27 21.02 -22.31 -31.10
C PRO A 27 19.61 -22.85 -30.88
N PRO A 28 19.46 -24.11 -30.42
CA PRO A 28 18.17 -24.63 -30.01
C PRO A 28 17.47 -23.70 -29.02
N ILE A 29 16.16 -23.57 -29.13
CA ILE A 29 15.37 -22.67 -28.27
C ILE A 29 14.35 -23.48 -27.47
N ILE A 30 14.18 -23.10 -26.20
CA ILE A 30 13.00 -23.48 -25.42
C ILE A 30 12.12 -22.25 -25.36
N GLU A 31 10.86 -22.41 -25.73
CA GLU A 31 9.86 -21.35 -25.66
C GLU A 31 8.56 -21.86 -25.05
N GLY A 32 7.72 -20.95 -24.60
CA GLY A 32 6.41 -21.32 -24.09
C GLY A 32 5.66 -20.14 -23.51
N LYS A 33 4.49 -20.44 -22.98
CA LYS A 33 3.67 -19.50 -22.22
C LYS A 33 3.47 -19.98 -20.80
N VAL A 34 3.48 -19.02 -19.89
CA VAL A 34 3.19 -19.21 -18.48
C VAL A 34 1.89 -18.49 -18.14
N SER A 35 0.95 -19.21 -17.56
CA SER A 35 -0.32 -18.67 -17.08
C SER A 35 -0.62 -19.09 -15.65
N TYR A 36 -1.59 -18.42 -15.03
CA TYR A 36 -2.18 -18.81 -13.76
C TYR A 36 -3.70 -18.73 -13.83
N ASP A 37 -4.36 -19.57 -13.06
CA ASP A 37 -5.82 -19.51 -12.88
C ASP A 37 -6.17 -18.30 -12.00
N PHE A 38 -6.81 -17.28 -12.57
CA PHE A 38 -7.38 -16.14 -11.86
C PHE A 38 -8.85 -16.40 -11.55
N VAL A 39 -9.21 -16.26 -10.27
CA VAL A 39 -10.60 -16.37 -9.80
C VAL A 39 -11.14 -14.95 -9.59
N PRO A 40 -12.12 -14.49 -10.37
CA PRO A 40 -12.66 -13.14 -10.22
C PRO A 40 -13.61 -13.03 -9.03
N THR A 41 -13.59 -11.90 -8.34
CA THR A 41 -14.64 -11.54 -7.38
C THR A 41 -15.89 -11.10 -8.10
N SER A 42 -17.04 -11.67 -7.71
CA SER A 42 -18.37 -11.19 -8.10
C SER A 42 -18.96 -10.45 -6.90
N ALA A 43 -19.38 -9.20 -7.09
CA ALA A 43 -20.01 -8.41 -6.04
C ALA A 43 -21.18 -7.57 -6.57
N THR A 44 -22.21 -7.42 -5.75
CA THR A 44 -23.42 -6.64 -6.04
C THR A 44 -23.92 -5.95 -4.77
N THR A 45 -24.42 -4.73 -4.92
CA THR A 45 -25.21 -4.06 -3.87
C THR A 45 -26.68 -4.37 -4.07
N ASN A 46 -27.35 -4.84 -3.03
CA ASN A 46 -28.79 -5.07 -2.99
C ASN A 46 -29.56 -3.76 -2.86
N ASP A 47 -30.87 -3.79 -3.13
CA ASP A 47 -31.76 -2.63 -3.01
C ASP A 47 -31.80 -2.02 -1.59
N ASP A 48 -31.49 -2.81 -0.56
CA ASP A 48 -31.42 -2.38 0.84
C ASP A 48 -30.06 -1.78 1.25
N GLY A 49 -29.14 -1.63 0.29
CA GLY A 49 -27.79 -1.11 0.51
C GLY A 49 -26.79 -2.15 1.02
N THR A 50 -27.21 -3.38 1.31
CA THR A 50 -26.29 -4.45 1.71
C THR A 50 -25.50 -4.97 0.51
N SER A 51 -24.22 -5.27 0.73
CA SER A 51 -23.37 -5.83 -0.32
C SER A 51 -23.28 -7.34 -0.18
N GLN A 52 -23.33 -8.04 -1.31
CA GLN A 52 -23.09 -9.46 -1.43
C GLN A 52 -21.98 -9.69 -2.43
N GLY A 53 -21.17 -10.70 -2.20
CA GLY A 53 -20.13 -11.08 -3.13
C GLY A 53 -19.42 -12.36 -2.72
N TYR A 54 -18.64 -12.90 -3.65
CA TYR A 54 -17.93 -14.16 -3.52
C TYR A 54 -16.84 -14.27 -4.58
N LEU A 55 -15.86 -15.16 -4.36
CA LEU A 55 -14.95 -15.59 -5.42
C LEU A 55 -15.69 -16.53 -6.39
N ASP A 56 -15.84 -16.12 -7.65
CA ASP A 56 -16.59 -16.85 -8.66
C ASP A 56 -15.69 -17.90 -9.35
N TYR A 57 -15.45 -19.01 -8.65
CA TYR A 57 -14.66 -20.15 -9.15
C TYR A 57 -15.17 -20.71 -10.49
N ALA A 58 -16.47 -20.57 -10.79
CA ALA A 58 -17.04 -21.02 -12.06
C ALA A 58 -16.60 -20.13 -13.24
N LYS A 59 -16.13 -18.90 -12.97
CA LYS A 59 -15.58 -17.95 -13.95
C LYS A 59 -14.06 -17.83 -13.86
N THR A 60 -13.38 -18.86 -13.34
CA THR A 60 -11.91 -18.92 -13.38
C THR A 60 -11.41 -18.77 -14.82
N THR A 61 -10.42 -17.90 -15.03
CA THR A 61 -9.79 -17.66 -16.34
C THR A 61 -8.28 -17.81 -16.23
N GLN A 62 -7.61 -18.17 -17.32
CA GLN A 62 -6.15 -18.19 -17.35
C GLN A 62 -5.62 -16.81 -17.76
N LEU A 63 -4.89 -16.17 -16.86
CA LEU A 63 -4.18 -14.91 -17.11
C LEU A 63 -2.67 -15.18 -17.26
N PRO A 64 -1.95 -14.35 -18.04
CA PRO A 64 -0.52 -14.52 -18.20
C PRO A 64 0.23 -14.22 -16.90
N VAL A 65 1.25 -15.00 -16.57
CA VAL A 65 2.22 -14.61 -15.53
C VAL A 65 3.20 -13.64 -16.18
N ARG A 66 3.12 -12.35 -15.86
CA ARG A 66 3.92 -11.29 -16.50
C ARG A 66 5.23 -11.01 -15.75
N HIS A 67 6.31 -10.77 -16.49
CA HIS A 67 7.63 -10.36 -15.98
C HIS A 67 8.28 -11.29 -14.95
N ALA A 68 7.81 -12.53 -14.84
CA ALA A 68 8.31 -13.48 -13.85
C ALA A 68 9.60 -14.14 -14.33
N LEU A 69 10.51 -14.41 -13.39
CA LEU A 69 11.74 -15.14 -13.62
C LEU A 69 11.45 -16.58 -14.10
N VAL A 70 12.00 -16.93 -15.26
CA VAL A 70 11.96 -18.29 -15.82
C VAL A 70 13.36 -18.86 -15.90
N GLU A 71 13.55 -20.05 -15.36
CA GLU A 71 14.83 -20.75 -15.36
C GLU A 71 14.67 -22.12 -16.02
N LEU A 72 15.63 -22.50 -16.85
CA LEU A 72 15.83 -23.89 -17.24
C LEU A 72 16.79 -24.52 -16.23
N VAL A 73 16.34 -25.56 -15.53
CA VAL A 73 17.11 -26.21 -14.49
C VAL A 73 17.43 -27.64 -14.92
N SER A 74 18.67 -28.10 -14.69
CA SER A 74 19.07 -29.48 -14.95
C SER A 74 18.15 -30.47 -14.24
N ALA A 75 17.96 -31.67 -14.80
CA ALA A 75 17.00 -32.65 -14.27
C ALA A 75 17.23 -33.02 -12.79
N ASN A 76 18.49 -32.97 -12.32
CA ASN A 76 18.85 -33.21 -10.92
C ASN A 76 18.69 -31.98 -10.00
N GLY A 77 18.31 -30.81 -10.53
CA GLY A 77 18.18 -29.56 -9.79
C GLY A 77 19.50 -28.85 -9.45
N GLY A 78 20.65 -29.38 -9.90
CA GLY A 78 21.97 -28.91 -9.49
C GLY A 78 22.53 -27.71 -10.27
N ALA A 79 21.96 -27.36 -11.43
CA ALA A 79 22.45 -26.27 -12.26
C ALA A 79 21.32 -25.52 -12.96
N ILE A 80 21.46 -24.19 -13.05
CA ILE A 80 20.64 -23.34 -13.93
C ILE A 80 21.34 -23.31 -15.29
N LEU A 81 20.67 -23.84 -16.31
CA LEU A 81 21.16 -23.96 -17.69
C LEU A 81 20.85 -22.73 -18.53
N GLY A 82 19.86 -21.93 -18.12
CA GLY A 82 19.48 -20.68 -18.76
C GLY A 82 18.43 -19.93 -17.94
N THR A 83 18.35 -18.62 -18.14
CA THR A 83 17.42 -17.73 -17.44
C THR A 83 16.85 -16.70 -18.39
N THR A 84 15.59 -16.33 -18.18
CA THR A 84 14.87 -15.28 -18.89
C THR A 84 13.73 -14.76 -18.02
N SER A 85 12.87 -13.91 -18.55
CA SER A 85 11.61 -13.52 -17.91
C SER A 85 10.45 -13.63 -18.88
N THR A 86 9.24 -13.81 -18.36
CA THR A 86 8.04 -13.74 -19.20
C THR A 86 7.75 -12.32 -19.65
N ASP A 87 7.17 -12.15 -20.84
CA ASP A 87 6.67 -10.85 -21.33
C ASP A 87 5.24 -10.56 -20.84
N ASP A 88 4.64 -9.46 -21.32
CA ASP A 88 3.26 -9.06 -20.99
C ASP A 88 2.20 -10.09 -21.41
N SER A 89 2.54 -11.01 -22.32
CA SER A 89 1.67 -12.10 -22.77
C SER A 89 1.96 -13.43 -22.07
N GLY A 90 2.87 -13.43 -21.09
CA GLY A 90 3.33 -14.62 -20.39
C GLY A 90 4.30 -15.48 -21.21
N ALA A 91 4.75 -15.01 -22.38
CA ALA A 91 5.63 -15.77 -23.25
C ALA A 91 7.09 -15.63 -22.82
N TYR A 92 7.88 -16.69 -23.02
CA TYR A 92 9.31 -16.69 -22.74
C TYR A 92 10.10 -17.48 -23.78
N SER A 93 11.40 -17.21 -23.89
CA SER A 93 12.33 -17.92 -24.75
C SER A 93 13.73 -17.99 -24.12
N ILE A 94 14.38 -19.15 -24.18
CA ILE A 94 15.73 -19.42 -23.68
C ILE A 94 16.51 -20.16 -24.76
N ALA A 95 17.70 -19.66 -25.11
CA ALA A 95 18.65 -20.39 -25.97
C ALA A 95 19.39 -21.47 -25.16
N VAL A 96 19.48 -22.69 -25.69
CA VAL A 96 19.96 -23.87 -24.94
C VAL A 96 20.82 -24.79 -25.80
N GLN A 97 21.50 -25.74 -25.15
CA GLN A 97 22.14 -26.86 -25.83
C GLN A 97 21.15 -28.02 -26.04
N ALA A 98 21.28 -28.74 -27.14
CA ALA A 98 20.45 -29.91 -27.44
C ALA A 98 20.92 -31.15 -26.66
N GLY A 99 19.99 -32.06 -26.34
CA GLY A 99 20.29 -33.32 -25.67
C GLY A 99 20.41 -33.24 -24.14
N GLU A 100 20.20 -32.06 -23.55
CA GLU A 100 20.21 -31.85 -22.10
C GLU A 100 18.89 -32.31 -21.48
N GLN A 101 18.96 -32.99 -20.32
CA GLN A 101 17.76 -33.29 -19.52
C GLN A 101 17.51 -32.18 -18.51
N ALA A 102 16.34 -31.55 -18.59
CA ALA A 102 16.03 -30.35 -17.82
C ALA A 102 14.53 -30.22 -17.54
N TYR A 103 14.15 -29.28 -16.67
CA TYR A 103 12.78 -28.82 -16.48
C TYR A 103 12.75 -27.29 -16.41
N VAL A 104 11.60 -26.72 -16.76
CA VAL A 104 11.37 -25.27 -16.61
C VAL A 104 10.86 -25.00 -15.20
N ARG A 105 11.46 -24.03 -14.51
CA ARG A 105 11.01 -23.46 -13.23
C ARG A 105 10.60 -22.02 -13.46
N VAL A 106 9.44 -21.63 -12.96
CA VAL A 106 9.01 -20.23 -12.91
C VAL A 106 8.94 -19.83 -11.45
N THR A 107 9.63 -18.77 -11.10
CA THR A 107 9.71 -18.26 -9.73
C THR A 107 8.79 -17.05 -9.62
N ALA A 108 8.05 -16.92 -8.50
CA ALA A 108 7.20 -15.77 -8.19
C ALA A 108 8.05 -14.54 -7.80
N GLN A 109 8.89 -14.13 -8.74
CA GLN A 109 9.77 -12.97 -8.67
C GLN A 109 9.69 -12.24 -10.00
N ALA A 110 9.43 -10.94 -9.96
CA ALA A 110 9.49 -10.07 -11.13
C ALA A 110 10.51 -8.97 -10.93
N SER A 111 11.23 -8.62 -12.00
CA SER A 111 12.20 -7.54 -12.01
C SER A 111 12.24 -6.92 -13.40
N GLU A 112 12.21 -5.59 -13.46
CA GLU A 112 12.41 -4.83 -14.70
C GLU A 112 13.54 -3.81 -14.52
N GLY A 113 14.29 -3.54 -15.58
CA GLY A 113 15.42 -2.60 -15.55
C GLY A 113 16.79 -3.26 -15.32
N PRO A 114 17.85 -2.46 -15.16
CA PRO A 114 19.21 -2.97 -14.97
C PRO A 114 19.36 -3.82 -13.71
N ALA A 115 20.09 -4.94 -13.77
CA ALA A 115 20.21 -5.91 -12.68
C ALA A 115 20.75 -5.34 -11.34
N GLY A 116 21.47 -4.21 -11.37
CA GLY A 116 21.97 -3.54 -10.16
C GLY A 116 21.03 -2.48 -9.57
N THR A 117 20.10 -1.96 -10.37
CA THR A 117 19.16 -0.89 -10.01
C THR A 117 17.87 -1.07 -10.80
N PRO A 118 17.10 -2.14 -10.51
CA PRO A 118 15.87 -2.39 -11.26
C PRO A 118 14.85 -1.29 -10.96
N ASN A 119 13.98 -1.01 -11.94
CA ASN A 119 12.85 -0.10 -11.79
C ASN A 119 11.89 -0.61 -10.71
N TYR A 120 11.75 -1.93 -10.60
CA TYR A 120 11.09 -2.62 -9.50
C TYR A 120 11.64 -4.03 -9.34
N LEU A 121 11.54 -4.57 -8.13
CA LEU A 121 11.92 -5.95 -7.81
C LEU A 121 10.98 -6.51 -6.76
N ILE A 122 10.10 -7.43 -7.15
CA ILE A 122 9.04 -7.97 -6.31
C ILE A 122 9.26 -9.47 -6.12
N ARG A 123 9.09 -9.97 -4.89
CA ARG A 123 9.26 -11.39 -4.55
C ARG A 123 8.14 -11.86 -3.64
N VAL A 124 7.45 -12.93 -4.03
CA VAL A 124 6.42 -13.57 -3.19
C VAL A 124 7.02 -14.74 -2.42
N ARG A 125 6.98 -14.67 -1.09
CA ARG A 125 7.70 -15.55 -0.16
C ARG A 125 6.79 -16.21 0.85
N ASP A 126 7.22 -17.37 1.33
CA ASP A 126 6.55 -18.09 2.42
C ASP A 126 7.07 -17.61 3.78
N ASN A 127 6.35 -16.73 4.46
CA ASN A 127 6.70 -16.30 5.81
C ASN A 127 6.63 -17.43 6.85
N THR A 128 5.94 -18.54 6.54
CA THR A 128 5.77 -19.66 7.47
C THR A 128 6.87 -20.71 7.38
N ALA A 129 7.83 -20.51 6.48
CA ALA A 129 9.03 -21.33 6.40
C ALA A 129 10.04 -20.99 7.52
N PRO A 130 10.83 -21.97 8.03
CA PRO A 130 11.80 -21.74 9.10
C PRO A 130 12.84 -20.64 8.80
N GLU A 131 13.19 -20.42 7.53
CA GLU A 131 14.15 -19.40 7.10
C GLU A 131 13.69 -17.98 7.44
N TYR A 132 12.38 -17.72 7.48
CA TYR A 132 11.83 -16.42 7.84
C TYR A 132 12.28 -15.99 9.26
N LEU A 133 12.30 -16.91 10.23
CA LEU A 133 12.75 -16.61 11.60
C LEU A 133 14.22 -16.23 11.68
N ALA A 134 15.05 -16.80 10.80
CA ALA A 134 16.47 -16.46 10.76
C ALA A 134 16.69 -15.05 10.19
N ALA A 135 16.00 -14.76 9.08
CA ALA A 135 15.91 -13.44 8.49
C ALA A 135 14.71 -13.42 7.52
N PRO A 136 13.72 -12.53 7.68
CA PRO A 136 12.51 -12.53 6.83
C PRO A 136 12.81 -12.47 5.32
N GLY A 137 13.83 -11.69 4.93
CA GLY A 137 14.28 -11.62 3.54
C GLY A 137 14.88 -12.91 2.95
N THR A 138 15.13 -13.94 3.77
CA THR A 138 15.61 -15.27 3.36
C THR A 138 14.52 -16.32 3.24
N ALA A 139 13.29 -15.99 3.63
CA ALA A 139 12.12 -16.84 3.40
C ALA A 139 12.06 -17.30 1.92
N PRO A 140 11.77 -18.58 1.66
CA PRO A 140 11.82 -19.13 0.30
C PRO A 140 10.81 -18.43 -0.59
N ILE A 141 11.22 -18.16 -1.83
CA ILE A 141 10.35 -17.58 -2.86
C ILE A 141 9.55 -18.73 -3.48
N TYR A 142 8.25 -18.52 -3.66
CA TYR A 142 7.41 -19.53 -4.32
C TYR A 142 7.84 -19.77 -5.77
N ALA A 143 7.73 -21.00 -6.24
CA ALA A 143 7.99 -21.37 -7.61
C ALA A 143 7.13 -22.54 -8.05
N MET A 144 6.81 -22.61 -9.34
CA MET A 144 6.26 -23.80 -9.98
C MET A 144 7.26 -24.40 -10.96
N ARG A 145 7.13 -25.69 -11.26
CA ARG A 145 7.97 -26.35 -12.27
C ARG A 145 7.18 -27.31 -13.15
N GLY A 146 7.66 -27.46 -14.38
CA GLY A 146 7.21 -28.49 -15.30
C GLY A 146 7.81 -29.88 -15.03
N GLY A 147 7.43 -30.83 -15.87
CA GLY A 147 8.08 -32.14 -15.95
C GLY A 147 9.48 -32.06 -16.57
N VAL A 148 10.29 -33.09 -16.34
CA VAL A 148 11.61 -33.23 -16.99
C VAL A 148 11.43 -33.63 -18.46
N PHE A 149 12.21 -33.01 -19.35
CA PHE A 149 12.26 -33.30 -20.78
C PHE A 149 13.71 -33.27 -21.29
N THR A 150 13.92 -33.73 -22.52
CA THR A 150 15.19 -33.60 -23.23
C THR A 150 15.10 -32.45 -24.23
N THR A 151 16.05 -31.52 -24.22
CA THR A 151 16.09 -30.38 -25.15
C THR A 151 16.27 -30.87 -26.59
N ALA A 152 15.40 -30.41 -27.49
CA ALA A 152 15.46 -30.79 -28.89
C ALA A 152 16.60 -30.06 -29.63
N SER A 153 16.92 -30.51 -30.85
CA SER A 153 17.94 -29.88 -31.71
C SER A 153 17.48 -28.60 -32.41
N ARG A 154 16.20 -28.25 -32.36
CA ARG A 154 15.65 -27.02 -32.95
C ARG A 154 14.84 -26.20 -31.96
N PHE A 155 13.69 -26.72 -31.54
CA PHE A 155 12.86 -26.05 -30.54
C PHE A 155 12.11 -27.05 -29.65
N THR A 156 11.89 -26.65 -28.39
CA THR A 156 11.03 -27.36 -27.44
C THR A 156 9.99 -26.38 -26.89
N ILE A 157 8.71 -26.72 -26.96
CA ILE A 157 7.63 -25.89 -26.41
C ILE A 157 7.24 -26.43 -25.02
N VAL A 158 7.34 -25.59 -24.00
CA VAL A 158 6.97 -25.93 -22.62
C VAL A 158 6.05 -24.86 -22.05
N ASN A 159 4.74 -25.12 -22.12
CA ASN A 159 3.74 -24.28 -21.48
C ASN A 159 3.52 -24.72 -20.03
N LEU A 160 3.34 -23.77 -19.12
CA LEU A 160 3.03 -24.03 -17.71
C LEU A 160 1.80 -23.23 -17.28
N ASN A 161 0.88 -23.88 -16.57
CA ASN A 161 -0.24 -23.21 -15.92
C ASN A 161 -0.18 -23.47 -14.41
N ALA A 162 -0.22 -22.41 -13.62
CA ALA A 162 -0.41 -22.48 -12.19
C ALA A 162 -1.91 -22.64 -11.90
N GLY A 163 -2.31 -23.78 -11.33
CA GLY A 163 -3.70 -24.05 -10.99
C GLY A 163 -4.16 -23.33 -9.72
N SER A 164 -5.45 -22.97 -9.64
CA SER A 164 -6.01 -22.29 -8.46
C SER A 164 -6.01 -23.14 -7.19
N GLY A 165 -5.95 -24.46 -7.33
CA GLY A 165 -6.10 -25.42 -6.25
C GLY A 165 -7.56 -25.79 -5.95
N TRP A 166 -8.53 -25.06 -6.53
CA TRP A 166 -9.95 -25.32 -6.33
C TRP A 166 -10.39 -26.58 -7.08
N THR A 167 -10.98 -27.55 -6.37
CA THR A 167 -11.43 -28.83 -6.96
C THR A 167 -12.95 -28.94 -7.05
N GLY A 168 -13.67 -27.85 -6.82
CA GLY A 168 -15.12 -27.73 -6.96
C GLY A 168 -15.88 -27.51 -5.64
N ALA A 169 -15.30 -27.87 -4.50
CA ALA A 169 -15.93 -27.71 -3.19
C ALA A 169 -15.03 -27.05 -2.13
N SER A 170 -13.71 -27.17 -2.29
CA SER A 170 -12.66 -26.63 -1.41
C SER A 170 -11.37 -26.52 -2.22
N TYR A 171 -10.32 -25.95 -1.62
CA TYR A 171 -8.95 -26.04 -2.12
C TYR A 171 -8.39 -27.46 -1.90
N GLY A 172 -8.80 -28.41 -2.75
CA GLY A 172 -8.36 -29.81 -2.69
C GLY A 172 -7.02 -30.11 -3.36
N ALA A 173 -6.44 -29.13 -4.06
CA ALA A 173 -5.11 -29.21 -4.67
C ALA A 173 -4.25 -28.02 -4.24
N THR A 174 -2.95 -28.09 -4.49
CA THR A 174 -2.03 -26.98 -4.21
C THR A 174 -2.48 -25.71 -4.94
N ARG A 175 -2.56 -24.59 -4.22
CA ARG A 175 -2.89 -23.26 -4.74
C ARG A 175 -1.69 -22.65 -5.45
N THR A 176 -1.23 -23.29 -6.53
CA THR A 176 -0.02 -22.85 -7.26
C THR A 176 -0.21 -21.45 -7.87
N ALA A 177 -1.43 -21.06 -8.22
CA ALA A 177 -1.73 -19.76 -8.81
C ALA A 177 -1.58 -18.58 -7.83
N ALA A 178 -1.82 -18.79 -6.54
CA ALA A 178 -1.81 -17.76 -5.50
C ALA A 178 -0.61 -16.80 -5.56
N PRO A 179 0.65 -17.26 -5.47
CA PRO A 179 1.81 -16.37 -5.50
C PRO A 179 1.97 -15.65 -6.86
N PHE A 180 1.48 -16.23 -7.96
CA PHE A 180 1.52 -15.59 -9.27
C PHE A 180 0.39 -14.57 -9.46
N ALA A 181 -0.78 -14.78 -8.87
CA ALA A 181 -1.87 -13.80 -8.85
C ALA A 181 -1.44 -12.54 -8.10
N ILE A 182 -0.85 -12.70 -6.91
CA ILE A 182 -0.27 -11.61 -6.11
C ILE A 182 0.83 -10.87 -6.89
N LEU A 183 1.75 -11.61 -7.50
CA LEU A 183 2.82 -11.02 -8.31
C LEU A 183 2.26 -10.21 -9.48
N ASP A 184 1.25 -10.73 -10.17
CA ASP A 184 0.67 -10.08 -11.35
C ASP A 184 -0.03 -8.75 -11.02
N GLN A 185 -0.74 -8.68 -9.89
CA GLN A 185 -1.36 -7.43 -9.42
C GLN A 185 -0.32 -6.37 -9.07
N THR A 186 0.73 -6.76 -8.33
CA THR A 186 1.79 -5.83 -7.92
C THR A 186 2.67 -5.39 -9.09
N VAL A 187 2.93 -6.25 -10.07
CA VAL A 187 3.59 -5.88 -11.35
C VAL A 187 2.75 -4.89 -12.14
N THR A 188 1.43 -5.07 -12.19
CA THR A 188 0.53 -4.12 -12.87
C THR A 188 0.62 -2.72 -12.27
N ALA A 189 0.60 -2.62 -10.94
CA ALA A 189 0.76 -1.36 -10.24
C ALA A 189 2.15 -0.75 -10.49
N ALA A 190 3.22 -1.55 -10.40
CA ALA A 190 4.59 -1.12 -10.65
C ALA A 190 4.77 -0.52 -12.06
N GLN A 191 4.23 -1.19 -13.09
CA GLN A 191 4.29 -0.72 -14.48
C GLN A 191 3.56 0.63 -14.65
N LYS A 192 2.39 0.81 -14.02
CA LYS A 192 1.65 2.08 -14.07
C LYS A 192 2.41 3.22 -13.38
N LEU A 193 3.04 2.96 -12.24
CA LEU A 193 3.89 3.93 -11.55
C LEU A 193 5.10 4.33 -12.41
N HIS A 194 5.78 3.34 -12.99
CA HIS A 194 6.93 3.59 -13.87
C HIS A 194 6.52 4.37 -15.13
N GLN A 195 5.33 4.13 -15.69
CA GLN A 195 4.80 4.94 -16.79
C GLN A 195 4.55 6.40 -16.37
N ALA A 196 4.09 6.64 -15.13
CA ALA A 196 3.82 7.98 -14.62
C ALA A 196 5.11 8.74 -14.23
N ALA A 197 6.13 8.05 -13.73
CA ALA A 197 7.44 8.61 -13.38
C ALA A 197 8.58 7.61 -13.70
N PRO A 198 9.09 7.59 -14.95
CA PRO A 198 10.10 6.61 -15.38
C PRO A 198 11.44 6.69 -14.62
N ASP A 199 11.75 7.86 -14.06
CA ASP A 199 13.02 8.10 -13.36
C ASP A 199 12.98 7.69 -11.87
N VAL A 200 11.85 7.16 -11.39
CA VAL A 200 11.66 6.76 -9.98
C VAL A 200 11.79 5.25 -9.88
N PRO A 201 12.91 4.72 -9.36
CA PRO A 201 13.01 3.31 -9.01
C PRO A 201 12.21 3.03 -7.74
N LEU A 202 11.53 1.89 -7.73
CA LEU A 202 10.79 1.38 -6.58
C LEU A 202 11.71 0.47 -5.74
N PRO A 203 11.83 0.69 -4.40
CA PRO A 203 12.61 -0.17 -3.53
C PRO A 203 12.17 -1.64 -3.62
N ALA A 204 13.08 -2.60 -3.45
CA ALA A 204 12.71 -4.00 -3.55
C ALA A 204 11.61 -4.37 -2.54
N LEU A 205 10.60 -5.10 -3.00
CA LEU A 205 9.42 -5.49 -2.23
C LEU A 205 9.41 -7.00 -1.98
N ASN A 206 9.27 -7.38 -0.72
CA ASN A 206 8.87 -8.73 -0.35
C ASN A 206 7.35 -8.72 -0.12
N VAL A 207 6.68 -9.74 -0.63
CA VAL A 207 5.28 -10.04 -0.32
C VAL A 207 5.26 -11.41 0.35
N PHE A 208 4.77 -11.46 1.58
CA PHE A 208 4.68 -12.63 2.42
C PHE A 208 3.28 -13.19 2.35
N TRP A 209 3.17 -14.43 1.88
CA TRP A 209 1.89 -15.12 1.77
C TRP A 209 2.07 -16.58 2.17
N SER A 210 1.06 -17.16 2.78
CA SER A 210 0.98 -18.59 3.05
C SER A 210 -0.48 -19.00 3.22
N VAL A 211 -0.79 -20.25 2.94
CA VAL A 211 -2.12 -20.84 3.25
C VAL A 211 -2.42 -20.86 4.75
N ASN A 212 -1.41 -20.64 5.59
CA ASN A 212 -1.54 -20.57 7.04
C ASN A 212 -1.76 -19.14 7.55
N ASN A 213 -1.58 -18.11 6.72
CA ASN A 213 -1.78 -16.71 7.12
C ASN A 213 -3.25 -16.46 7.45
N ARG A 214 -3.52 -16.13 8.71
CA ARG A 214 -4.85 -15.99 9.29
C ARG A 214 -4.80 -15.04 10.50
N PRO A 215 -5.95 -14.44 10.87
CA PRO A 215 -6.07 -13.73 12.14
C PRO A 215 -5.77 -14.65 13.31
N ASP A 216 -5.20 -14.12 14.40
CA ASP A 216 -5.11 -14.88 15.64
C ASP A 216 -6.50 -15.20 16.18
N SER A 217 -6.72 -16.44 16.58
CA SER A 217 -7.98 -16.92 17.15
C SER A 217 -8.20 -16.49 18.60
N ASP A 218 -7.16 -15.99 19.28
CA ASP A 218 -7.25 -15.40 20.62
C ASP A 218 -7.47 -13.88 20.57
N THR A 219 -8.51 -13.43 19.86
CA THR A 219 -8.95 -12.02 19.87
C THR A 219 -9.54 -11.58 21.23
N SER A 220 -9.29 -12.34 22.31
CA SER A 220 -9.69 -12.01 23.68
C SER A 220 -8.60 -11.26 24.44
N SER A 221 -7.39 -11.18 23.88
CA SER A 221 -6.47 -10.13 24.26
C SER A 221 -7.01 -8.81 23.69
N ASN A 222 -7.52 -7.96 24.58
CA ASN A 222 -7.60 -6.51 24.37
C ASN A 222 -6.19 -5.89 24.21
N ASP A 223 -5.25 -6.64 23.65
CA ASP A 223 -3.90 -6.26 23.36
C ASP A 223 -3.92 -5.69 21.94
N ALA A 224 -4.63 -4.57 21.81
CA ALA A 224 -4.56 -3.68 20.64
C ALA A 224 -3.19 -2.98 20.55
N ASP A 225 -2.14 -3.65 21.05
CA ASP A 225 -0.76 -3.20 21.20
C ASP A 225 0.23 -4.20 20.52
N ASP A 226 -0.22 -5.33 19.94
CA ASP A 226 0.67 -6.28 19.24
C ASP A 226 0.59 -6.26 17.69
N ASP A 227 -0.43 -5.63 17.08
CA ASP A 227 -0.65 -5.73 15.61
C ASP A 227 -0.02 -4.62 14.75
N SER A 228 1.07 -4.03 15.24
CA SER A 228 1.97 -3.26 14.38
C SER A 228 3.44 -3.43 14.75
N SER A 229 3.75 -4.43 15.61
CA SER A 229 5.09 -4.61 16.17
C SER A 229 5.82 -5.86 15.67
N GLY A 230 5.62 -6.26 14.40
CA GLY A 230 6.58 -7.10 13.68
C GLY A 230 7.14 -8.29 14.47
N ASN A 231 6.30 -8.95 15.29
CA ASN A 231 6.76 -10.08 16.08
C ASN A 231 7.03 -11.23 15.10
N GLY A 232 8.30 -11.40 14.74
CA GLY A 232 8.72 -12.38 13.76
C GLY A 232 8.22 -13.80 14.05
N SER A 233 7.90 -14.15 15.32
CA SER A 233 7.27 -15.43 15.64
C SER A 233 5.81 -15.54 15.21
N ASN A 234 5.00 -14.48 15.35
CA ASN A 234 3.59 -14.48 14.94
C ASN A 234 3.49 -14.56 13.42
N ASN A 235 4.24 -13.70 12.73
CA ASN A 235 4.35 -13.74 11.27
C ASN A 235 4.83 -15.10 10.76
N ASN A 236 5.79 -15.76 11.44
CA ASN A 236 6.22 -17.10 11.06
C ASN A 236 5.17 -18.20 11.33
N ALA A 237 4.34 -18.04 12.35
CA ALA A 237 3.23 -18.94 12.62
C ALA A 237 2.04 -18.74 11.66
N GLY A 238 2.12 -17.73 10.79
CA GLY A 238 1.01 -17.28 9.94
C GLY A 238 -0.10 -16.61 10.74
N LEU A 239 0.20 -16.06 11.92
CA LEU A 239 -0.74 -15.27 12.70
C LEU A 239 -0.52 -13.81 12.32
N ILE A 240 -1.30 -13.36 11.33
CA ILE A 240 -1.35 -11.97 10.86
C ILE A 240 -2.81 -11.54 10.98
N GLU A 241 -3.12 -10.49 11.72
CA GLU A 241 -4.52 -10.15 12.02
C GLU A 241 -5.31 -9.80 10.76
N THR A 242 -4.70 -8.99 9.90
CA THR A 242 -5.20 -8.63 8.58
C THR A 242 -4.07 -8.70 7.53
N SER A 243 -4.44 -8.68 6.25
CA SER A 243 -3.49 -8.27 5.21
C SER A 243 -3.05 -6.83 5.47
N HIS A 244 -1.75 -6.56 5.42
CA HIS A 244 -1.18 -5.26 5.78
C HIS A 244 0.19 -5.03 5.13
N TYR A 245 0.63 -3.77 5.10
CA TYR A 245 2.01 -3.39 4.85
C TYR A 245 2.78 -3.12 6.14
N GLU A 246 3.90 -3.81 6.34
CA GLU A 246 4.89 -3.50 7.38
C GLU A 246 6.03 -2.68 6.75
N GLY A 247 6.17 -1.43 7.18
CA GLY A 247 7.16 -0.47 6.68
C GLY A 247 8.50 -0.48 7.42
N ARG A 248 8.63 -1.21 8.52
CA ARG A 248 9.75 -1.13 9.47
C ARG A 248 10.34 -2.51 9.76
N GLY A 249 11.56 -2.51 10.31
CA GLY A 249 12.23 -3.72 10.79
C GLY A 249 12.71 -4.68 9.69
N ALA A 250 13.17 -5.87 10.12
CA ALA A 250 13.69 -6.89 9.20
C ALA A 250 12.58 -7.58 8.36
N GLY A 251 11.32 -7.45 8.80
CA GLY A 251 10.12 -8.00 8.18
C GLY A 251 9.43 -7.08 7.19
N THR A 252 10.04 -5.96 6.78
CA THR A 252 9.41 -5.02 5.84
C THR A 252 8.90 -5.73 4.58
N GLY A 253 7.62 -5.52 4.26
CA GLY A 253 6.93 -6.16 3.16
C GLY A 253 5.41 -6.13 3.32
N LEU A 254 4.70 -6.63 2.31
CA LEU A 254 3.26 -6.88 2.40
C LEU A 254 3.05 -8.26 3.04
N TYR A 255 2.10 -8.38 3.96
CA TYR A 255 1.63 -9.66 4.49
C TYR A 255 0.21 -9.88 3.99
N ILE A 256 -0.02 -11.03 3.38
CA ILE A 256 -1.29 -11.34 2.69
C ILE A 256 -1.92 -12.58 3.33
N LEU A 257 -3.19 -12.48 3.71
CA LEU A 257 -3.99 -13.58 4.25
C LEU A 257 -4.18 -14.70 3.21
N GLY A 258 -4.33 -15.92 3.70
CA GLY A 258 -4.44 -17.09 2.83
C GLY A 258 -5.18 -18.27 3.43
N ALA A 259 -5.75 -18.16 4.63
CA ALA A 259 -6.47 -19.26 5.26
C ALA A 259 -7.84 -19.52 4.63
N GLU A 260 -7.99 -20.71 4.04
CA GLU A 260 -9.25 -21.15 3.45
C GLU A 260 -10.41 -21.07 4.46
N ASN A 261 -11.57 -20.58 3.99
CA ASN A 261 -12.80 -20.40 4.78
C ASN A 261 -12.73 -19.33 5.88
N VAL A 262 -11.59 -18.66 6.04
CA VAL A 262 -11.43 -17.50 6.91
C VAL A 262 -11.35 -16.27 6.04
N ASP A 263 -10.23 -16.14 5.33
CA ASP A 263 -9.90 -15.00 4.48
C ASP A 263 -8.78 -15.40 3.50
N THR A 264 -8.98 -15.12 2.22
CA THR A 264 -8.08 -15.56 1.15
C THR A 264 -7.86 -14.46 0.14
N ASP A 265 -6.83 -13.66 0.39
CA ASP A 265 -6.62 -12.43 -0.33
C ASP A 265 -5.88 -12.59 -1.66
N GLU A 266 -5.43 -13.80 -2.05
CA GLU A 266 -4.61 -13.94 -3.28
C GLU A 266 -5.33 -13.50 -4.55
N TYR A 267 -6.65 -13.55 -4.52
CA TYR A 267 -7.51 -13.13 -5.62
C TYR A 267 -8.24 -11.82 -5.35
N ASP A 268 -8.26 -11.35 -4.10
CA ASP A 268 -8.77 -10.04 -3.73
C ASP A 268 -7.75 -8.96 -4.10
N SER A 269 -7.71 -8.71 -5.40
CA SER A 269 -6.78 -7.77 -6.03
C SER A 269 -6.90 -6.37 -5.43
N SER A 270 -8.05 -6.02 -4.85
CA SER A 270 -8.25 -4.75 -4.14
C SER A 270 -7.33 -4.64 -2.93
N VAL A 271 -7.29 -5.67 -2.10
CA VAL A 271 -6.52 -5.74 -0.86
C VAL A 271 -5.03 -5.73 -1.19
N ILE A 272 -4.59 -6.62 -2.08
CA ILE A 272 -3.17 -6.69 -2.51
C ILE A 272 -2.66 -5.32 -3.00
N VAL A 273 -3.45 -4.62 -3.82
CA VAL A 273 -3.02 -3.34 -4.41
C VAL A 273 -3.21 -2.17 -3.44
N HIS A 274 -4.12 -2.28 -2.46
CA HIS A 274 -4.22 -1.34 -1.34
C HIS A 274 -2.94 -1.38 -0.50
N GLU A 275 -2.50 -2.57 -0.08
CA GLU A 275 -1.25 -2.72 0.67
C GLU A 275 -0.02 -2.31 -0.16
N TYR A 276 -0.07 -2.54 -1.46
CA TYR A 276 0.95 -2.02 -2.37
C TYR A 276 0.96 -0.48 -2.39
N GLY A 277 -0.20 0.16 -2.23
CA GLY A 277 -0.34 1.60 -2.02
C GLY A 277 0.43 2.07 -0.78
N HIS A 278 0.22 1.44 0.37
CA HIS A 278 0.99 1.77 1.59
C HIS A 278 2.50 1.55 1.41
N TYR A 279 2.91 0.50 0.70
CA TYR A 279 4.30 0.35 0.30
C TYR A 279 4.82 1.53 -0.52
N VAL A 280 4.06 2.03 -1.50
CA VAL A 280 4.44 3.21 -2.29
C VAL A 280 4.53 4.46 -1.40
N GLU A 281 3.53 4.66 -0.54
CA GLU A 281 3.48 5.79 0.39
C GLU A 281 4.70 5.79 1.32
N GLY A 282 4.98 4.67 2.00
CA GLY A 282 6.08 4.55 2.95
C GLY A 282 7.47 4.47 2.33
N SER A 283 7.62 4.02 1.07
CA SER A 283 8.94 3.74 0.48
C SER A 283 9.47 4.86 -0.43
N VAL A 284 8.60 5.48 -1.24
CA VAL A 284 9.02 6.55 -2.18
C VAL A 284 8.45 7.91 -1.83
N SER A 285 7.39 7.97 -1.03
CA SER A 285 6.81 9.20 -0.47
C SER A 285 7.11 9.30 1.03
N ARG A 286 6.11 9.66 1.85
CA ARG A 286 6.08 9.58 3.30
C ARG A 286 4.66 9.21 3.75
N SER A 287 4.55 8.42 4.81
CA SER A 287 3.30 8.17 5.55
C SER A 287 3.55 8.44 7.03
N ASP A 288 2.75 9.32 7.62
CA ASP A 288 2.76 9.59 9.06
C ASP A 288 1.57 8.89 9.77
N SER A 289 0.83 8.03 9.07
CA SER A 289 -0.27 7.26 9.65
C SER A 289 0.20 6.48 10.88
N VAL A 290 -0.57 6.60 11.96
CA VAL A 290 -0.34 5.83 13.20
C VAL A 290 -0.89 4.40 13.10
N GLY A 291 -1.55 4.05 11.99
CA GLY A 291 -2.18 2.74 11.79
C GLY A 291 -3.33 2.50 12.78
N GLY A 292 -3.56 1.23 13.11
CA GLY A 292 -4.56 0.78 14.09
C GLY A 292 -5.94 0.50 13.50
N GLN A 293 -6.82 -0.09 14.30
CA GLN A 293 -8.14 -0.56 13.84
C GLN A 293 -8.97 0.58 13.23
N HIS A 294 -9.54 0.36 12.05
CA HIS A 294 -10.47 1.29 11.40
C HIS A 294 -11.58 0.54 10.65
N GLY A 295 -12.49 1.28 10.05
CA GLY A 295 -13.60 0.73 9.28
C GLY A 295 -14.64 1.78 8.91
N SER A 296 -15.63 1.35 8.12
CA SER A 296 -16.69 2.21 7.60
C SER A 296 -17.37 3.03 8.71
N GLY A 297 -17.54 4.33 8.45
CA GLY A 297 -18.17 5.28 9.38
C GLY A 297 -17.32 5.70 10.58
N ASN A 298 -16.05 5.27 10.68
CA ASN A 298 -15.15 5.78 11.72
C ASN A 298 -14.80 7.26 11.48
N VAL A 299 -14.56 7.97 12.58
CA VAL A 299 -14.07 9.35 12.61
C VAL A 299 -12.60 9.30 13.06
N LEU A 300 -11.68 9.42 12.12
CA LEU A 300 -10.28 9.00 12.27
C LEU A 300 -9.32 10.19 12.49
N ASP A 301 -8.14 9.92 13.05
CA ASP A 301 -6.99 10.82 12.93
C ASP A 301 -6.74 11.11 11.43
N MET A 302 -6.44 12.37 11.08
CA MET A 302 -6.31 12.78 9.67
C MET A 302 -5.25 12.01 8.90
N ARG A 303 -4.22 11.51 9.59
CA ARG A 303 -3.14 10.73 8.97
C ARG A 303 -3.63 9.34 8.58
N VAL A 304 -4.48 8.75 9.42
CA VAL A 304 -5.11 7.44 9.15
C VAL A 304 -6.17 7.59 8.07
N ALA A 305 -7.06 8.58 8.17
CA ALA A 305 -8.06 8.85 7.13
C ALA A 305 -7.41 9.04 5.75
N PHE A 306 -6.27 9.74 5.69
CA PHE A 306 -5.51 9.92 4.47
C PHE A 306 -4.82 8.65 3.99
N GLY A 307 -4.07 7.96 4.85
CA GLY A 307 -3.34 6.73 4.48
C GLY A 307 -4.28 5.64 3.95
N GLU A 308 -5.35 5.35 4.70
CA GLU A 308 -6.33 4.31 4.33
C GLU A 308 -7.16 4.73 3.11
N GLY A 309 -7.57 6.00 3.05
CA GLY A 309 -8.23 6.58 1.88
C GLY A 309 -7.35 6.51 0.63
N PHE A 310 -6.05 6.76 0.77
CA PHE A 310 -5.06 6.61 -0.28
C PHE A 310 -4.93 5.16 -0.73
N GLY A 311 -4.77 4.19 0.18
CA GLY A 311 -4.72 2.76 -0.16
C GLY A 311 -5.93 2.31 -0.97
N ASN A 312 -7.14 2.67 -0.52
CA ASN A 312 -8.39 2.33 -1.19
C ASN A 312 -8.50 2.94 -2.59
N ALA A 313 -8.20 4.24 -2.72
CA ALA A 313 -8.24 4.94 -3.99
C ALA A 313 -7.15 4.43 -4.94
N PHE A 314 -5.92 4.27 -4.44
CA PHE A 314 -4.77 3.78 -5.19
C PHE A 314 -5.06 2.42 -5.83
N SER A 315 -5.62 1.49 -5.04
CA SER A 315 -6.07 0.19 -5.52
C SER A 315 -7.03 0.30 -6.69
N SER A 316 -8.05 1.15 -6.57
CA SER A 316 -9.05 1.39 -7.61
C SER A 316 -8.46 2.03 -8.87
N ILE A 317 -7.54 2.98 -8.73
CA ILE A 317 -6.82 3.63 -9.86
C ILE A 317 -5.95 2.62 -10.60
N MET A 318 -5.17 1.83 -9.87
CA MET A 318 -4.28 0.83 -10.45
C MET A 318 -5.03 -0.33 -11.10
N ARG A 319 -6.23 -0.65 -10.63
CA ARG A 319 -7.09 -1.69 -11.24
C ARG A 319 -8.03 -1.17 -12.31
N GLY A 320 -8.25 0.14 -12.40
CA GLY A 320 -9.14 0.76 -13.39
C GLY A 320 -10.62 0.48 -13.14
N THR A 321 -11.00 0.31 -11.87
CA THR A 321 -12.38 0.06 -11.42
C THR A 321 -12.61 0.81 -10.11
N PRO A 322 -13.78 1.40 -9.86
CA PRO A 322 -14.09 2.04 -8.58
C PRO A 322 -14.37 1.01 -7.47
N ALA A 323 -14.49 -0.28 -7.80
CA ALA A 323 -14.86 -1.31 -6.83
C ALA A 323 -13.67 -1.81 -6.02
N TYR A 324 -13.74 -1.64 -4.70
CA TYR A 324 -12.94 -2.36 -3.73
C TYR A 324 -13.73 -3.56 -3.22
N THR A 325 -13.12 -4.74 -3.23
CA THR A 325 -13.70 -6.01 -2.78
C THR A 325 -12.71 -6.81 -1.95
N ASP A 326 -13.20 -7.37 -0.86
CA ASP A 326 -12.49 -8.33 0.00
C ASP A 326 -13.48 -9.47 0.32
N THR A 327 -13.07 -10.72 0.04
CA THR A 327 -13.90 -11.91 0.19
C THR A 327 -13.42 -12.79 1.34
N ALA A 328 -14.38 -13.26 2.13
CA ALA A 328 -14.09 -14.01 3.34
C ALA A 328 -15.07 -15.15 3.57
N GLY A 329 -14.81 -15.91 4.63
CA GLY A 329 -15.71 -16.93 5.16
C GLY A 329 -15.76 -18.22 4.32
N PRO A 330 -16.67 -19.15 4.68
CA PRO A 330 -16.74 -20.46 4.05
C PRO A 330 -16.86 -20.40 2.53
N LYS A 331 -15.96 -21.11 1.85
CA LYS A 331 -15.82 -21.15 0.39
C LYS A 331 -15.65 -19.78 -0.27
N GLN A 332 -15.17 -18.78 0.48
CA GLN A 332 -15.02 -17.41 0.01
C GLN A 332 -16.36 -16.87 -0.53
N GLY A 333 -17.46 -17.34 0.07
CA GLY A 333 -18.82 -17.11 -0.38
C GLY A 333 -19.46 -15.84 0.17
N ARG A 334 -18.68 -15.00 0.87
CA ARG A 334 -19.12 -13.75 1.47
C ARG A 334 -18.15 -12.63 1.09
N ILE A 335 -18.66 -11.42 0.93
CA ILE A 335 -17.87 -10.19 0.86
C ILE A 335 -17.77 -9.58 2.27
N SER A 336 -16.56 -9.39 2.78
CA SER A 336 -16.29 -8.71 4.06
C SER A 336 -16.29 -7.21 3.88
N VAL A 337 -15.59 -6.71 2.86
CA VAL A 337 -15.54 -5.29 2.52
C VAL A 337 -15.96 -5.08 1.07
N TYR A 338 -16.87 -4.13 0.86
CA TYR A 338 -17.24 -3.64 -0.45
C TYR A 338 -17.35 -2.12 -0.44
N LEU A 339 -16.42 -1.46 -1.13
CA LEU A 339 -16.40 0.00 -1.26
C LEU A 339 -16.51 0.38 -2.73
N GLN A 340 -17.03 1.57 -2.97
CA GLN A 340 -17.19 2.16 -4.29
C GLN A 340 -16.56 3.54 -4.26
N LEU A 341 -15.36 3.67 -4.82
CA LEU A 341 -14.54 4.86 -4.69
C LEU A 341 -15.06 6.04 -5.53
N ASP A 342 -16.06 5.83 -6.38
CA ASP A 342 -16.77 6.86 -7.14
C ASP A 342 -17.94 7.50 -6.37
N ARG A 343 -18.19 7.09 -5.12
CA ARG A 343 -19.20 7.69 -4.25
C ARG A 343 -18.90 7.49 -2.77
N VAL A 344 -19.30 8.46 -1.95
CA VAL A 344 -19.33 8.29 -0.49
C VAL A 344 -20.73 7.78 -0.10
N PRO A 345 -20.85 6.70 0.69
CA PRO A 345 -22.15 6.23 1.17
C PRO A 345 -22.84 7.31 2.02
N SER A 346 -24.17 7.44 1.90
CA SER A 346 -24.91 8.52 2.56
C SER A 346 -24.93 8.46 4.10
N TYR A 347 -24.51 7.34 4.68
CA TYR A 347 -24.38 7.16 6.13
C TYR A 347 -22.97 7.51 6.64
N GLU A 348 -22.02 7.79 5.75
CA GLU A 348 -20.68 8.23 6.10
C GLU A 348 -20.59 9.76 6.06
N GLU A 349 -19.66 10.29 6.85
CA GLU A 349 -19.43 11.72 6.91
C GLU A 349 -18.52 12.17 5.77
N HIS A 350 -18.89 13.27 5.13
CA HIS A 350 -18.14 13.84 4.01
C HIS A 350 -17.09 14.83 4.53
N ALA A 351 -16.07 14.32 5.22
CA ALA A 351 -15.07 15.15 5.88
C ALA A 351 -13.65 14.59 5.73
N TRP A 352 -12.66 15.46 5.92
CA TRP A 352 -11.22 15.16 5.83
C TRP A 352 -10.70 14.09 6.81
N TYR A 353 -11.49 13.72 7.80
CA TYR A 353 -11.21 12.67 8.79
C TYR A 353 -11.99 11.37 8.56
N ASN A 354 -12.69 11.25 7.42
CA ASN A 354 -13.37 10.02 7.02
C ASN A 354 -12.63 9.36 5.86
N GLU A 355 -12.24 8.11 6.05
CA GLU A 355 -11.48 7.31 5.08
C GLU A 355 -12.18 7.19 3.71
N SER A 356 -13.49 6.91 3.69
CA SER A 356 -14.26 6.78 2.44
C SER A 356 -14.34 8.10 1.69
N ALA A 357 -14.53 9.21 2.40
CA ALA A 357 -14.58 10.55 1.82
C ALA A 357 -13.23 10.97 1.24
N VAL A 358 -12.14 10.74 1.97
CA VAL A 358 -10.79 11.02 1.48
C VAL A 358 -10.42 10.10 0.31
N GLY A 359 -10.77 8.81 0.36
CA GLY A 359 -10.60 7.88 -0.75
C GLY A 359 -11.37 8.32 -2.00
N ASN A 360 -12.62 8.76 -1.85
CA ASN A 360 -13.40 9.31 -2.95
C ASN A 360 -12.75 10.58 -3.54
N PHE A 361 -12.26 11.50 -2.70
CA PHE A 361 -11.52 12.69 -3.14
C PHE A 361 -10.31 12.32 -4.01
N ILE A 362 -9.47 11.37 -3.55
CA ILE A 362 -8.27 10.92 -4.27
C ILE A 362 -8.67 10.24 -5.59
N TYR A 363 -9.67 9.36 -5.56
CA TYR A 363 -10.15 8.67 -6.75
C TYR A 363 -10.69 9.65 -7.80
N GLU A 364 -11.62 10.53 -7.43
CA GLU A 364 -12.20 11.53 -8.35
C GLU A 364 -11.13 12.46 -8.93
N ALA A 365 -10.17 12.93 -8.11
CA ALA A 365 -9.05 13.73 -8.59
C ALA A 365 -8.22 12.99 -9.65
N SER A 366 -7.98 11.70 -9.48
CA SER A 366 -7.21 10.89 -10.44
C SER A 366 -7.94 10.65 -11.76
N GLN A 367 -9.27 10.63 -11.72
CA GLN A 367 -10.14 10.41 -12.88
C GLN A 367 -10.44 11.72 -13.63
N ALA A 368 -10.34 12.86 -12.96
CA ALA A 368 -10.53 14.18 -13.56
C ALA A 368 -9.46 14.47 -14.62
N ALA A 369 -9.89 14.71 -15.86
CA ALA A 369 -8.98 15.00 -16.98
C ALA A 369 -8.12 16.26 -16.78
N SER A 370 -8.54 17.17 -15.90
CA SER A 370 -7.81 18.40 -15.54
C SER A 370 -6.72 18.18 -14.48
N ILE A 371 -6.69 17.01 -13.83
CA ILE A 371 -5.74 16.62 -12.78
C ILE A 371 -5.01 15.33 -13.22
N GLY A 372 -5.67 14.18 -13.14
CA GLY A 372 -5.10 12.88 -13.51
C GLY A 372 -4.10 12.32 -12.49
N PHE A 373 -3.73 11.06 -12.66
CA PHE A 373 -2.83 10.36 -11.73
C PHE A 373 -1.39 10.90 -11.72
N THR A 374 -0.84 11.33 -12.86
CA THR A 374 0.59 11.73 -12.92
C THR A 374 0.94 12.94 -12.04
N PRO A 375 0.18 14.06 -12.03
CA PRO A 375 0.43 15.14 -11.08
C PRO A 375 0.29 14.73 -9.62
N MET A 376 -0.67 13.86 -9.30
CA MET A 376 -0.86 13.33 -7.94
C MET A 376 0.35 12.52 -7.49
N TYR A 377 0.85 11.61 -8.33
CA TYR A 377 2.02 10.83 -7.98
C TYR A 377 3.26 11.72 -7.80
N ARG A 378 3.42 12.79 -8.59
CA ARG A 378 4.48 13.78 -8.36
C ARG A 378 4.34 14.53 -7.05
N ALA A 379 3.12 14.85 -6.62
CA ALA A 379 2.88 15.49 -5.32
C ALA A 379 3.37 14.60 -4.18
N LEU A 380 3.09 13.29 -4.24
CA LEU A 380 3.60 12.30 -3.28
C LEU A 380 5.14 12.25 -3.25
N LEU A 381 5.76 12.20 -4.42
CA LEU A 381 7.23 12.07 -4.55
C LEU A 381 8.02 13.31 -4.11
N THR A 382 7.36 14.46 -4.00
CA THR A 382 8.01 15.76 -3.77
C THR A 382 7.48 16.45 -2.52
N GLY A 383 6.36 17.17 -2.64
CA GLY A 383 5.80 17.99 -1.56
C GLY A 383 5.38 17.15 -0.36
N GLU A 384 4.64 16.07 -0.56
CA GLU A 384 4.16 15.23 0.55
C GLU A 384 5.33 14.61 1.32
N LYS A 385 6.31 14.09 0.59
CA LYS A 385 7.53 13.52 1.18
C LYS A 385 8.29 14.47 2.10
N THR A 386 8.22 15.78 1.82
CA THR A 386 9.07 16.80 2.46
C THR A 386 8.29 17.85 3.26
N THR A 387 6.97 17.68 3.41
CA THR A 387 6.12 18.63 4.13
C THR A 387 6.50 18.72 5.62
N PRO A 388 6.50 19.91 6.25
CA PRO A 388 6.72 20.05 7.69
C PRO A 388 5.51 19.66 8.54
N ALA A 389 4.29 19.70 7.97
CA ALA A 389 3.07 19.20 8.59
C ALA A 389 3.04 17.66 8.58
N GLU A 390 2.09 17.05 9.29
CA GLU A 390 1.84 15.61 9.17
C GLU A 390 1.14 15.29 7.84
N THR A 391 1.39 14.11 7.27
CA THR A 391 0.75 13.69 6.02
C THR A 391 -0.76 13.57 6.19
N SER A 392 -1.49 14.27 5.34
CA SER A 392 -2.95 14.39 5.38
C SER A 392 -3.47 14.88 4.03
N ILE A 393 -4.79 14.98 3.90
CA ILE A 393 -5.39 15.64 2.73
C ILE A 393 -4.90 17.09 2.55
N PHE A 394 -4.55 17.79 3.64
CA PHE A 394 -4.10 19.19 3.60
C PHE A 394 -2.70 19.31 2.97
N SER A 395 -1.73 18.54 3.45
CA SER A 395 -0.38 18.50 2.87
C SER A 395 -0.40 18.03 1.43
N PHE A 396 -1.19 16.99 1.14
CA PHE A 396 -1.25 16.40 -0.20
C PHE A 396 -1.84 17.38 -1.21
N ALA A 397 -2.98 18.00 -0.89
CA ALA A 397 -3.61 18.98 -1.76
C ALA A 397 -2.72 20.21 -1.97
N THR A 398 -2.01 20.65 -0.92
CA THR A 398 -1.05 21.76 -0.98
C THR A 398 0.12 21.43 -1.90
N ALA A 399 0.65 20.21 -1.83
CA ALA A 399 1.71 19.72 -2.71
C ALA A 399 1.25 19.58 -4.17
N LEU A 400 0.01 19.15 -4.38
CA LEU A 400 -0.58 18.92 -5.71
C LEU A 400 -0.88 20.22 -6.45
N ARG A 401 -1.50 21.19 -5.77
CA ARG A 401 -2.10 22.38 -6.38
C ARG A 401 -1.16 23.20 -7.28
N PRO A 402 0.13 23.44 -6.92
CA PRO A 402 1.05 24.20 -7.76
C PRO A 402 1.34 23.55 -9.13
N GLY A 403 1.24 22.22 -9.22
CA GLY A 403 1.47 21.46 -10.45
C GLY A 403 0.29 21.47 -11.43
N LEU A 404 -0.85 22.05 -11.05
CA LEU A 404 -2.08 21.99 -11.82
C LEU A 404 -2.32 23.23 -12.71
N SER A 405 -3.05 23.01 -13.80
CA SER A 405 -3.66 24.07 -14.62
C SER A 405 -4.74 24.83 -13.85
N ASP A 406 -5.23 25.97 -14.37
CA ASP A 406 -6.32 26.72 -13.71
C ASP A 406 -7.62 25.90 -13.62
N ALA A 407 -7.94 25.11 -14.65
CA ALA A 407 -9.06 24.17 -14.61
C ALA A 407 -8.84 23.05 -13.59
N GLY A 408 -7.60 22.55 -13.47
CA GLY A 408 -7.25 21.55 -12.46
C GLY A 408 -7.34 22.10 -11.04
N LYS A 409 -6.93 23.35 -10.82
CA LYS A 409 -7.07 24.04 -9.54
C LYS A 409 -8.54 24.23 -9.14
N GLN A 410 -9.39 24.64 -10.08
CA GLN A 410 -10.83 24.78 -9.82
C GLN A 410 -11.48 23.43 -9.47
N GLU A 411 -11.08 22.36 -10.16
CA GLU A 411 -11.59 21.02 -9.86
C GLU A 411 -11.08 20.51 -8.51
N LEU A 412 -9.81 20.72 -8.19
CA LEU A 412 -9.25 20.41 -6.88
C LEU A 412 -10.00 21.18 -5.78
N ASP A 413 -10.22 22.48 -5.96
CA ASP A 413 -10.93 23.32 -4.97
C ASP A 413 -12.39 22.83 -4.78
N ARG A 414 -13.05 22.34 -5.85
CA ARG A 414 -14.40 21.72 -5.77
C ARG A 414 -14.37 20.41 -4.98
N LEU A 415 -13.39 19.55 -5.24
CA LEU A 415 -13.24 18.27 -4.56
C LEU A 415 -12.91 18.44 -3.08
N LEU A 416 -12.04 19.40 -2.73
CA LEU A 416 -11.71 19.74 -1.34
C LEU A 416 -12.94 20.24 -0.57
N ALA A 417 -13.76 21.08 -1.18
CA ALA A 417 -15.00 21.57 -0.57
C ALA A 417 -16.02 20.44 -0.31
N ALA A 418 -15.95 19.32 -1.04
CA ALA A 418 -16.83 18.16 -0.82
C ALA A 418 -16.44 17.29 0.38
N VAL A 419 -15.28 17.57 0.98
CA VAL A 419 -14.74 16.89 2.18
C VAL A 419 -14.37 17.89 3.28
N ASP A 420 -15.05 19.04 3.29
CA ASP A 420 -14.90 20.12 4.27
C ASP A 420 -13.45 20.63 4.43
N VAL A 421 -12.70 20.72 3.31
CA VAL A 421 -11.37 21.33 3.28
C VAL A 421 -11.39 22.67 2.55
N GLN A 422 -10.76 23.68 3.15
CA GLN A 422 -10.60 24.99 2.52
C GLN A 422 -9.59 24.92 1.36
N GLY A 423 -10.08 25.11 0.14
CA GLY A 423 -9.25 25.20 -1.07
C GLY A 423 -8.77 26.61 -1.43
N GLY A 424 -8.30 26.77 -2.66
CA GLY A 424 -7.99 28.07 -3.25
C GLY A 424 -6.66 28.68 -2.80
N ALA A 425 -6.62 30.01 -2.68
CA ALA A 425 -5.43 30.74 -2.24
C ALA A 425 -5.16 30.63 -0.72
N GLN A 426 -6.09 30.03 0.01
CA GLN A 426 -6.05 29.81 1.45
C GLN A 426 -5.69 28.37 1.83
N LEU A 427 -5.48 27.50 0.83
CA LEU A 427 -5.01 26.14 1.05
C LEU A 427 -3.55 26.17 1.54
N ASP A 428 -3.29 25.48 2.65
CA ASP A 428 -1.95 25.24 3.18
C ASP A 428 -1.87 23.86 3.84
N GLU A 429 -0.64 23.38 4.02
CA GLU A 429 -0.36 22.03 4.53
C GLU A 429 -0.81 21.81 5.98
N TRP A 430 -1.11 22.88 6.71
CA TRP A 430 -1.56 22.85 8.10
C TRP A 430 -3.09 22.96 8.23
N GLY A 431 -3.82 23.05 7.12
CA GLY A 431 -5.27 23.25 7.13
C GLY A 431 -5.70 24.53 7.86
N SER A 432 -4.87 25.58 7.85
CA SER A 432 -5.03 26.74 8.76
C SER A 432 -6.35 27.50 8.59
N GLN A 433 -7.00 27.37 7.43
CA GLN A 433 -8.27 28.03 7.11
C GLN A 433 -9.47 27.06 7.10
N THR A 434 -9.24 25.78 7.39
CA THR A 434 -10.32 24.80 7.53
C THR A 434 -11.03 25.00 8.86
N SER A 435 -12.34 25.25 8.80
CA SER A 435 -13.17 25.57 9.95
C SER A 435 -14.33 24.61 10.09
N PHE A 436 -14.85 24.46 11.30
CA PHE A 436 -16.04 23.66 11.58
C PHE A 436 -17.23 24.11 10.70
N PRO A 437 -17.92 23.18 10.00
CA PRO A 437 -19.10 23.49 9.21
C PRO A 437 -20.29 23.74 10.14
N GLY A 438 -20.47 24.99 10.59
CA GLY A 438 -21.59 25.34 11.48
C GLY A 438 -21.32 26.59 12.30
N ASP A 439 -21.99 26.68 13.46
CA ASP A 439 -21.67 27.69 14.45
C ASP A 439 -20.29 27.37 15.06
N PRO A 440 -19.28 28.25 14.95
CA PRO A 440 -17.97 28.02 15.54
C PRO A 440 -17.99 27.80 17.06
N ALA A 441 -19.06 28.21 17.76
CA ALA A 441 -19.23 27.95 19.19
C ALA A 441 -19.46 26.45 19.51
N ASP A 442 -19.93 25.67 18.53
CA ASP A 442 -20.18 24.22 18.67
C ASP A 442 -18.96 23.38 18.23
N ALA A 443 -17.90 24.02 17.73
CA ALA A 443 -16.72 23.32 17.25
C ALA A 443 -15.98 22.63 18.41
N ASN A 444 -15.69 21.33 18.24
CA ASN A 444 -14.90 20.60 19.22
C ASN A 444 -13.45 21.16 19.26
N PRO A 445 -12.98 21.71 20.41
CA PRO A 445 -11.66 22.33 20.52
C PRO A 445 -10.48 21.35 20.42
N ALA A 446 -10.72 20.04 20.50
CA ALA A 446 -9.71 19.02 20.20
C ALA A 446 -9.50 18.85 18.68
N VAL A 447 -10.48 19.22 17.87
CA VAL A 447 -10.48 19.07 16.40
C VAL A 447 -10.14 20.40 15.71
N TYR A 448 -10.76 21.50 16.14
CA TYR A 448 -10.63 22.81 15.47
C TYR A 448 -9.91 23.85 16.35
N PRO A 449 -9.06 24.72 15.78
CA PRO A 449 -8.47 24.59 14.43
C PRO A 449 -7.66 23.29 14.28
N VAL A 450 -7.37 22.85 13.05
CA VAL A 450 -6.64 21.59 12.79
C VAL A 450 -5.29 21.58 13.52
N TYR A 451 -4.51 22.64 13.38
CA TYR A 451 -3.29 22.89 14.14
C TYR A 451 -3.42 24.11 15.05
N VAL A 452 -2.87 24.04 16.26
CA VAL A 452 -2.67 25.19 17.15
C VAL A 452 -1.25 25.70 17.01
N TRP A 453 -1.08 26.97 16.66
CA TRP A 453 0.25 27.56 16.51
C TRP A 453 0.88 27.88 17.87
N LEU A 454 2.16 27.52 18.06
CA LEU A 454 2.94 27.76 19.28
C LEU A 454 4.37 28.19 18.94
N ALA A 455 4.92 29.13 19.71
CA ALA A 455 6.31 29.57 19.60
C ALA A 455 6.95 29.73 21.00
N PRO A 456 8.30 29.76 21.10
CA PRO A 456 8.98 29.96 22.38
C PRO A 456 8.53 31.22 23.12
N GLY A 457 8.27 31.07 24.43
CA GLY A 457 7.76 32.12 25.31
C GLY A 457 6.24 32.30 25.26
N GLN A 458 5.52 31.43 24.56
CA GLN A 458 4.05 31.46 24.49
C GLN A 458 3.40 30.28 25.19
N THR A 459 2.14 30.46 25.55
CA THR A 459 1.27 29.44 26.12
C THR A 459 0.02 29.34 25.28
N VAL A 460 -0.38 28.11 24.95
CA VAL A 460 -1.62 27.80 24.22
C VAL A 460 -2.42 26.74 24.94
N THR A 461 -3.72 26.69 24.68
CA THR A 461 -4.56 25.59 25.17
C THR A 461 -4.60 24.47 24.13
N ALA A 462 -4.23 23.27 24.55
CA ALA A 462 -4.29 22.04 23.75
C ALA A 462 -5.34 21.12 24.36
N CYS A 463 -6.30 20.68 23.56
CA CYS A 463 -7.38 19.80 23.99
C CYS A 463 -7.32 18.47 23.24
N THR A 464 -7.57 17.38 23.95
CA THR A 464 -7.70 16.03 23.39
C THR A 464 -9.06 15.45 23.75
N THR A 465 -9.52 14.46 23.01
CA THR A 465 -10.80 13.80 23.27
C THR A 465 -10.79 12.37 22.78
N ASN A 466 -11.56 11.51 23.44
CA ASN A 466 -11.88 10.17 23.00
C ASN A 466 -13.38 9.98 22.71
N GLN A 467 -14.12 11.09 22.48
CA GLN A 467 -15.54 11.06 22.10
C GLN A 467 -15.81 10.19 20.86
N PHE A 468 -14.83 10.12 19.95
CA PHE A 468 -14.91 9.36 18.70
C PHE A 468 -14.31 7.95 18.80
N GLY A 469 -13.91 7.54 20.01
CA GLY A 469 -13.10 6.36 20.28
C GLY A 469 -11.66 6.74 20.65
N THR A 470 -10.82 5.73 20.81
CA THR A 470 -9.44 5.82 21.33
C THR A 470 -8.43 5.34 20.31
N ASP A 471 -7.15 5.44 20.66
CA ASP A 471 -6.00 5.06 19.83
C ASP A 471 -5.84 5.95 18.59
N ASN A 472 -6.54 5.67 17.50
CA ASN A 472 -6.31 6.30 16.19
C ASN A 472 -7.48 7.19 15.70
N LYS A 473 -8.33 7.64 16.63
CA LYS A 473 -9.53 8.42 16.31
C LYS A 473 -9.28 9.92 16.39
N LEU A 474 -10.17 10.67 15.75
CA LEU A 474 -10.06 12.12 15.63
C LEU A 474 -9.98 12.78 17.01
N GLY A 475 -9.01 13.67 17.19
CA GLY A 475 -8.84 14.43 18.43
C GLY A 475 -8.21 13.65 19.59
N ASN A 476 -7.86 12.36 19.42
CA ASN A 476 -7.03 11.63 20.42
C ASN A 476 -5.65 12.30 20.57
N ARG A 477 -5.12 12.84 19.46
CA ARG A 477 -3.91 13.65 19.40
C ARG A 477 -4.27 15.07 19.00
N ARG A 478 -3.77 16.06 19.75
CA ARG A 478 -3.88 17.47 19.41
C ARG A 478 -2.63 17.91 18.65
N HIS A 479 -2.82 18.37 17.42
CA HIS A 479 -1.72 18.81 16.58
C HIS A 479 -1.34 20.27 16.88
N LEU A 480 -0.06 20.52 17.17
CA LEU A 480 0.53 21.85 17.29
C LEU A 480 1.44 22.14 16.11
N ARG A 481 1.38 23.37 15.58
CA ARG A 481 2.36 23.90 14.62
C ARG A 481 3.35 24.74 15.40
N VAL A 482 4.53 24.18 15.66
CA VAL A 482 5.56 24.83 16.46
C VAL A 482 6.58 25.55 15.59
N THR A 483 6.74 26.86 15.76
CA THR A 483 7.75 27.65 15.06
C THR A 483 9.04 27.74 15.86
N ILE A 484 10.08 27.07 15.37
CA ILE A 484 11.42 27.07 15.93
C ILE A 484 12.25 28.20 15.30
N PRO A 485 12.75 29.17 16.08
CA PRO A 485 13.50 30.30 15.54
C PRO A 485 14.95 29.95 15.15
N ALA A 486 15.53 28.91 15.78
CA ALA A 486 16.89 28.44 15.52
C ALA A 486 17.07 26.99 15.97
N ALA A 487 18.01 26.27 15.37
CA ALA A 487 18.41 24.94 15.84
C ALA A 487 18.80 24.97 17.33
N GLY A 488 18.38 23.96 18.08
CA GLY A 488 18.66 23.85 19.51
C GLY A 488 17.64 23.04 20.29
N GLY A 489 17.88 22.92 21.58
CA GLY A 489 17.01 22.21 22.50
C GLY A 489 15.88 23.09 23.04
N TYR A 490 14.66 22.56 23.04
CA TYR A 490 13.47 23.21 23.57
C TYR A 490 12.69 22.28 24.50
N PHE A 491 11.92 22.85 25.42
CA PHE A 491 11.06 22.11 26.34
C PHE A 491 9.60 22.45 26.07
N PHE A 492 8.72 21.50 26.36
CA PHE A 492 7.28 21.73 26.46
C PHE A 492 6.84 21.51 27.92
N LEU A 493 6.05 22.42 28.44
CA LEU A 493 5.50 22.37 29.80
C LEU A 493 3.99 22.29 29.74
N ALA A 494 3.43 21.18 30.24
CA ALA A 494 2.00 21.01 30.44
C ALA A 494 1.59 21.58 31.82
N THR A 495 0.52 22.36 31.84
CA THR A 495 -0.16 22.81 33.06
C THR A 495 -1.64 22.47 32.98
N LEU A 496 -2.18 21.86 34.03
CA LEU A 496 -3.61 21.52 34.09
C LEU A 496 -4.47 22.77 34.15
N LYS A 497 -5.63 22.72 33.48
CA LYS A 497 -6.69 23.69 33.71
C LYS A 497 -7.34 23.49 35.09
N PRO A 498 -7.91 24.54 35.71
CA PRO A 498 -8.57 24.40 37.01
C PRO A 498 -9.70 23.37 36.99
N GLY A 499 -9.60 22.33 37.82
CA GLY A 499 -10.59 21.26 37.91
C GLY A 499 -10.16 19.94 37.25
N ASP A 500 -9.11 19.96 36.42
CA ASP A 500 -8.55 18.77 35.81
C ASP A 500 -7.52 18.09 36.73
N THR A 501 -7.34 16.78 36.55
CA THR A 501 -6.35 15.98 37.27
C THR A 501 -5.48 15.20 36.29
N GLY A 502 -4.24 14.85 36.67
CA GLY A 502 -3.39 13.95 35.89
C GLY A 502 -2.52 14.61 34.80
N VAL A 503 -1.75 15.67 35.11
CA VAL A 503 -0.84 16.30 34.11
C VAL A 503 0.18 15.32 33.53
N ASN A 504 0.58 14.33 34.34
CA ASN A 504 1.54 13.29 33.95
C ASN A 504 0.96 12.29 32.96
N ASP A 505 -0.33 12.39 32.62
CA ASP A 505 -0.99 11.60 31.59
C ASP A 505 -0.68 12.11 30.18
N TYR A 506 -0.17 13.34 30.04
CA TYR A 506 0.08 13.98 28.74
C TYR A 506 1.52 13.83 28.27
N TYR A 507 1.66 13.53 26.97
CA TYR A 507 2.94 13.35 26.28
C TYR A 507 3.02 14.25 25.05
N PHE A 508 4.26 14.63 24.74
CA PHE A 508 4.61 15.44 23.58
C PHE A 508 5.40 14.59 22.59
N TYR A 509 4.92 14.57 21.34
CA TYR A 509 5.58 13.88 20.24
C TYR A 509 5.92 14.93 19.17
N PRO A 510 7.08 15.60 19.27
CA PRO A 510 7.55 16.48 18.21
C PRO A 510 8.15 15.67 17.06
N PHE A 511 7.84 16.08 15.83
CA PHE A 511 8.25 15.38 14.62
C PHE A 511 9.15 16.25 13.73
N VAL A 512 10.12 15.62 13.07
CA VAL A 512 10.88 16.20 11.96
C VAL A 512 10.60 15.38 10.72
N MET A 513 9.79 15.94 9.80
CA MET A 513 9.35 15.24 8.59
C MET A 513 8.79 13.85 8.91
N GLY A 514 7.82 13.78 9.84
CA GLY A 514 7.18 12.53 10.27
C GLY A 514 7.99 11.63 11.21
N GLN A 515 9.27 11.94 11.45
CA GLN A 515 10.10 11.15 12.37
C GLN A 515 10.06 11.73 13.78
N PRO A 516 9.69 10.94 14.81
CA PRO A 516 9.62 11.43 16.18
C PRO A 516 11.01 11.80 16.69
N LEU A 517 11.10 12.95 17.36
CA LEU A 517 12.31 13.38 18.06
C LEU A 517 12.37 12.72 19.44
N ALA A 518 13.51 12.08 19.72
CA ALA A 518 13.82 11.60 21.06
C ALA A 518 14.04 12.78 22.02
N SER A 519 13.66 12.61 23.28
CA SER A 519 13.96 13.58 24.34
C SER A 519 15.08 13.12 25.25
N VAL A 520 15.87 14.07 25.76
CA VAL A 520 16.83 13.83 26.85
C VAL A 520 16.42 14.68 28.04
N GLY A 521 15.79 14.06 29.04
CA GLY A 521 15.29 14.77 30.22
C GLY A 521 14.17 15.78 29.90
N GLY A 522 13.37 15.53 28.84
CA GLY A 522 12.32 16.42 28.36
C GLY A 522 12.77 17.48 27.36
N LEU A 523 14.07 17.57 27.07
CA LEU A 523 14.63 18.46 26.05
C LEU A 523 14.53 17.78 24.68
N TYR A 524 13.97 18.48 23.70
CA TYR A 524 13.91 18.04 22.30
C TYR A 524 14.81 18.92 21.44
N ASP A 525 15.77 18.30 20.73
CA ASP A 525 16.73 19.00 19.89
C ASP A 525 16.18 19.14 18.45
N PHE A 526 15.75 20.36 18.11
CA PHE A 526 15.30 20.67 16.74
C PHE A 526 16.50 21.02 15.84
N PRO A 527 16.55 20.48 14.61
CA PRO A 527 17.76 20.54 13.79
C PRO A 527 17.98 21.90 13.10
N ALA A 528 16.93 22.70 12.92
CA ALA A 528 16.97 23.96 12.20
C ALA A 528 15.86 24.91 12.65
N ALA A 529 15.91 26.16 12.16
CA ALA A 529 14.75 27.04 12.22
C ALA A 529 13.69 26.55 11.23
N GLY A 530 12.42 26.63 11.60
CA GLY A 530 11.31 26.17 10.77
C GLY A 530 10.05 25.87 11.58
N ASP A 531 9.01 25.43 10.88
CA ASP A 531 7.80 24.92 11.50
C ASP A 531 7.86 23.40 11.61
N TYR A 532 7.34 22.87 12.71
CA TYR A 532 7.33 21.45 13.02
C TYR A 532 5.98 21.05 13.61
N ALA A 533 5.51 19.85 13.28
CA ALA A 533 4.37 19.25 13.93
C ALA A 533 4.77 18.72 15.33
N VAL A 534 3.91 18.96 16.31
CA VAL A 534 4.03 18.36 17.65
C VAL A 534 2.66 17.85 18.07
N ASP A 535 2.53 16.55 18.30
CA ASP A 535 1.32 15.99 18.89
C ASP A 535 1.35 16.10 20.41
N VAL A 536 0.20 16.45 20.98
CA VAL A 536 -0.09 16.37 22.40
C VAL A 536 -1.19 15.33 22.59
N ALA A 537 -0.93 14.29 23.37
CA ALA A 537 -1.94 13.27 23.65
C ALA A 537 -1.90 12.88 25.12
N SER A 538 -3.05 12.49 25.66
CA SER A 538 -3.13 11.83 26.96
C SER A 538 -3.07 10.31 26.76
N ASN A 539 -2.42 9.54 27.66
CA ASN A 539 -2.44 8.08 27.53
C ASN A 539 -3.87 7.55 27.56
N ALA A 540 -4.76 8.13 28.35
CA ALA A 540 -6.15 7.70 28.40
C ALA A 540 -6.91 7.89 27.07
N ASP A 541 -6.56 8.88 26.23
CA ASP A 541 -7.18 9.00 24.90
C ASP A 541 -6.58 8.01 23.88
N LEU A 542 -5.38 7.48 24.17
CA LEU A 542 -4.71 6.47 23.34
C LEU A 542 -5.02 5.04 23.81
N ASP A 543 -5.43 4.86 25.06
CA ASP A 543 -5.66 3.55 25.65
C ASP A 543 -6.99 2.93 25.13
N PRO A 544 -6.93 1.80 24.40
CA PRO A 544 -8.08 1.13 23.81
C PRO A 544 -9.10 0.61 24.84
N THR A 545 -8.71 0.52 26.12
CA THR A 545 -9.57 0.10 27.22
C THR A 545 -10.33 1.25 27.85
N THR A 546 -10.00 2.50 27.51
CA THR A 546 -10.66 3.69 28.08
C THR A 546 -12.05 3.90 27.45
N PRO A 547 -13.12 4.02 28.25
CA PRO A 547 -14.44 4.32 27.73
C PRO A 547 -14.49 5.68 27.03
N ALA A 548 -15.23 5.76 25.93
CA ALA A 548 -15.46 7.02 25.22
C ALA A 548 -16.03 8.09 26.17
N GLY A 549 -15.37 9.24 26.21
CA GLY A 549 -15.77 10.39 26.97
C GLY A 549 -16.87 11.19 26.28
N THR A 550 -17.42 12.17 27.00
CA THR A 550 -18.47 13.06 26.47
C THR A 550 -17.97 14.47 26.19
N GLU A 551 -16.77 14.84 26.65
CA GLU A 551 -16.21 16.19 26.51
C GLU A 551 -14.68 16.14 26.30
N PRO A 552 -14.08 17.13 25.61
CA PRO A 552 -12.63 17.25 25.51
C PRO A 552 -11.97 17.57 26.85
N ARG A 553 -10.74 17.10 27.04
CA ARG A 553 -9.86 17.45 28.16
C ARG A 553 -8.77 18.39 27.67
N CYS A 554 -8.47 19.45 28.42
CA CYS A 554 -7.57 20.50 27.95
C CYS A 554 -6.43 20.79 28.94
N ILE A 555 -5.25 21.05 28.41
CA ILE A 555 -4.10 21.56 29.16
C ILE A 555 -3.59 22.85 28.54
N ASP A 556 -2.88 23.64 29.35
CA ASP A 556 -2.04 24.71 28.83
C ASP A 556 -0.64 24.17 28.52
N VAL A 557 -0.19 24.38 27.29
CA VAL A 557 1.14 24.01 26.81
C VAL A 557 1.96 25.28 26.64
N THR A 558 3.10 25.34 27.31
CA THR A 558 4.09 26.42 27.19
C THR A 558 5.36 25.88 26.56
N MET A 559 5.99 26.67 25.71
CA MET A 559 7.28 26.36 25.08
C MET A 559 8.37 27.36 25.48
#